data_AF-A0A7S2K0R6-F1
#
_entry.id   AF-A0A7S2K0R6-F1
#
_cell.length_a   1.000
_cell.length_b   1.000
_cell.length_c   1.000
_cell.angle_alpha   90.00
_cell.angle_beta   90.00
_cell.angle_gamma   90.00
#
_symmetry.space_group_name_H-M   'P 1'
#
loop_
_entity.id
_entity.type
_entity.pdbx_description
1 polymer ?
#
loop_
_entity_poly.entity_id
_entity_poly.type
_entity_poly.pdbx_seq_one_letter_code
_entity_poly.pdbx_strand_id
1 'polypeptide(L)'
;SKELRQDRDLVLEAVKSNGRALRYAWERLRQDREFLLEAVRSNGIALEHASKEIRQDRDLVRNALQSNGRALKYASEGLRQDRDLALEAVRSNGSALEFASDELRHDRDVVLEAVQNNASA
;
A
#
# COMPACT_ATOMS: atom_id res chain seq x y z
N SER A 1 -15.14 20.78 7.62
CA SER A 1 -14.80 21.53 8.85
C SER A 1 -13.61 20.85 9.53
N LYS A 2 -13.14 21.34 10.69
CA LYS A 2 -12.11 20.64 11.50
C LYS A 2 -12.64 19.34 12.10
N GLU A 3 -13.94 19.25 12.45
CA GLU A 3 -14.52 18.03 13.02
C GLU A 3 -14.54 16.86 12.01
N LEU A 4 -14.88 17.11 10.74
CA LEU A 4 -14.94 16.06 9.71
C LEU A 4 -13.60 15.33 9.47
N ARG A 5 -12.47 15.98 9.77
CA ARG A 5 -11.14 15.37 9.61
C ARG A 5 -10.74 14.49 10.80
N GLN A 6 -11.46 14.60 11.90
CA GLN A 6 -11.26 13.83 13.13
C GLN A 6 -12.26 12.68 13.25
N ASP A 7 -13.39 12.79 12.57
CA ASP A 7 -14.39 11.73 12.46
C ASP A 7 -13.80 10.52 11.72
N ARG A 8 -13.48 9.48 12.50
CA ARG A 8 -12.83 8.25 12.01
C ARG A 8 -13.65 7.57 10.92
N ASP A 9 -14.95 7.46 11.11
CA ASP A 9 -15.84 6.70 10.22
C ASP A 9 -16.03 7.45 8.90
N LEU A 10 -16.22 8.77 8.97
CA LEU A 10 -16.32 9.61 7.77
C LEU A 10 -15.01 9.60 6.97
N VAL A 11 -13.86 9.70 7.64
CA VAL A 11 -12.56 9.63 6.97
C VAL A 11 -12.36 8.25 6.33
N LEU A 12 -12.72 7.18 7.03
CA LEU A 12 -12.61 5.82 6.50
C LEU A 12 -13.49 5.64 5.25
N GLU A 13 -14.71 6.16 5.26
CA GLU A 13 -15.61 6.10 4.10
C GLU A 13 -15.05 6.87 2.89
N ALA A 14 -14.43 8.03 3.14
CA ALA A 14 -13.72 8.77 2.10
C ALA A 14 -12.51 8.00 1.56
N VAL A 15 -11.75 7.31 2.42
CA VAL A 15 -10.59 6.47 2.05
C VAL A 15 -11.01 5.26 1.21
N LYS A 16 -12.12 4.59 1.57
CA LYS A 16 -12.67 3.49 0.77
C LYS A 16 -12.92 3.93 -0.67
N SER A 17 -13.55 5.09 -0.84
CA SER A 17 -13.85 5.67 -2.17
C SER A 17 -12.58 6.13 -2.90
N ASN A 18 -11.62 6.71 -2.18
CA ASN A 18 -10.34 7.15 -2.73
C ASN A 18 -9.27 7.13 -1.65
N GLY A 19 -8.33 6.18 -1.72
CA GLY A 19 -7.26 6.03 -0.72
C GLY A 19 -6.47 7.31 -0.45
N ARG A 20 -6.35 8.21 -1.44
CA ARG A 20 -5.67 9.50 -1.25
C ARG A 20 -6.40 10.47 -0.33
N ALA A 21 -7.68 10.25 -0.03
CA ALA A 21 -8.44 11.04 0.93
C ALA A 21 -7.78 11.08 2.31
N LEU A 22 -6.97 10.06 2.66
CA LEU A 22 -6.21 10.01 3.90
C LEU A 22 -5.35 11.27 4.12
N ARG A 23 -4.86 11.95 3.05
CA ARG A 23 -4.08 13.19 3.17
C ARG A 23 -4.79 14.31 3.94
N TYR A 24 -6.12 14.28 3.98
CA TYR A 24 -6.94 15.27 4.67
C TYR A 24 -7.32 14.83 6.08
N ALA A 25 -7.06 13.58 6.47
CA ALA A 25 -7.27 13.11 7.81
C ALA A 25 -6.41 13.89 8.80
N TRP A 26 -6.93 14.06 10.01
CA TRP A 26 -6.17 14.65 11.10
C TRP A 26 -4.89 13.85 11.37
N GLU A 27 -3.82 14.53 11.75
CA GLU A 27 -2.48 13.94 11.92
C GLU A 27 -2.49 12.71 12.84
N ARG A 28 -3.27 12.73 13.93
CA ARG A 28 -3.34 11.58 14.86
C ARG A 28 -3.93 10.33 14.19
N LEU A 29 -4.90 10.47 13.29
CA LEU A 29 -5.41 9.32 12.53
C LEU A 29 -4.36 8.78 11.55
N ARG A 30 -3.51 9.65 10.99
CA ARG A 30 -2.39 9.23 10.10
C ARG A 30 -1.21 8.59 10.83
N GLN A 31 -1.27 8.50 12.15
CA GLN A 31 -0.31 7.80 13.02
C GLN A 31 -0.97 6.66 13.80
N ASP A 32 -2.30 6.57 13.78
CA ASP A 32 -3.06 5.52 14.43
C ASP A 32 -2.96 4.23 13.60
N ARG A 33 -2.22 3.27 14.14
CA ARG A 33 -1.94 2.00 13.48
C ARG A 33 -3.21 1.19 13.19
N GLU A 34 -4.17 1.18 14.11
CA GLU A 34 -5.40 0.39 13.96
C GLU A 34 -6.29 0.99 12.88
N PHE A 35 -6.48 2.31 12.91
CA PHE A 35 -7.18 3.03 11.85
C PHE A 35 -6.50 2.86 10.49
N LEU A 36 -5.17 2.96 10.43
CA LEU A 36 -4.44 2.80 9.18
C LEU A 36 -4.52 1.38 8.64
N LEU A 37 -4.59 0.36 9.51
CA LEU A 37 -4.81 -1.02 9.09
C LEU A 37 -6.16 -1.18 8.40
N GLU A 38 -7.23 -0.59 8.94
CA GLU A 38 -8.54 -0.56 8.28
C GLU A 38 -8.48 0.20 6.95
N ALA A 39 -7.83 1.37 6.95
CA ALA A 39 -7.68 2.20 5.76
C ALA A 39 -6.97 1.45 4.62
N VAL A 40 -5.81 0.85 4.87
CA VAL A 40 -5.04 0.16 3.81
C VAL A 40 -5.67 -1.15 3.35
N ARG A 41 -6.41 -1.85 4.22
CA ARG A 41 -7.20 -3.01 3.82
C ARG A 41 -8.32 -2.62 2.86
N SER A 42 -8.95 -1.47 3.11
CA SER A 42 -10.01 -0.96 2.24
C SER A 42 -9.48 -0.42 0.91
N ASN A 43 -8.33 0.25 0.92
CA ASN A 43 -7.70 0.80 -0.26
C ASN A 43 -6.18 0.94 -0.05
N GLY A 44 -5.41 0.05 -0.67
CA GLY A 44 -3.94 0.03 -0.54
C GLY A 44 -3.24 1.36 -0.89
N ILE A 45 -3.86 2.23 -1.70
CA ILE A 45 -3.32 3.56 -2.02
C ILE A 45 -3.29 4.49 -0.80
N ALA A 46 -4.07 4.21 0.25
CA ALA A 46 -4.01 4.95 1.51
C ALA A 46 -2.60 4.97 2.12
N LEU A 47 -1.78 3.96 1.83
CA LEU A 47 -0.38 3.91 2.26
C LEU A 47 0.44 5.13 1.82
N GLU A 48 0.08 5.82 0.74
CA GLU A 48 0.74 7.04 0.24
C GLU A 48 0.90 8.14 1.30
N HIS A 49 -0.13 8.32 2.13
CA HIS A 49 -0.23 9.43 3.08
C HIS A 49 -0.12 9.00 4.54
N ALA A 50 0.18 7.72 4.79
CA ALA A 50 0.51 7.23 6.11
C ALA A 50 1.87 7.79 6.59
N SER A 51 2.11 7.73 7.89
CA SER A 51 3.39 8.17 8.47
C SER A 51 4.57 7.35 7.93
N LYS A 52 5.81 7.85 8.12
CA LYS A 52 7.01 7.15 7.65
C LYS A 52 7.18 5.79 8.33
N GLU A 53 6.86 5.74 9.61
CA GLU A 53 6.93 4.54 10.46
C GLU A 53 5.97 3.47 9.94
N ILE A 54 4.77 3.86 9.51
CA ILE A 54 3.77 2.94 8.95
C ILE A 54 4.19 2.42 7.58
N ARG A 55 4.84 3.25 6.75
CA ARG A 55 5.39 2.80 5.46
C ARG A 55 6.61 1.89 5.60
N GLN A 56 7.14 1.73 6.81
CA GLN A 56 8.17 0.77 7.20
C GLN A 56 7.60 -0.43 7.97
N ASP A 57 6.33 -0.41 8.38
CA ASP A 57 5.66 -1.54 9.02
C ASP A 57 5.32 -2.59 7.95
N ARG A 58 6.10 -3.68 7.95
CA ARG A 58 5.99 -4.78 6.98
C ARG A 58 4.58 -5.37 6.90
N ASP A 59 3.89 -5.52 8.02
CA ASP A 59 2.56 -6.12 8.05
C ASP A 59 1.50 -5.17 7.48
N LEU A 60 1.60 -3.87 7.77
CA LEU A 60 0.73 -2.86 7.18
C LEU A 60 0.94 -2.73 5.67
N VAL A 61 2.20 -2.75 5.22
CA VAL A 61 2.52 -2.76 3.80
C VAL A 61 1.93 -4.00 3.14
N ARG A 62 2.13 -5.20 3.69
CA ARG A 62 1.51 -6.44 3.20
C ARG A 62 -0.01 -6.31 3.03
N ASN A 63 -0.72 -5.79 4.03
CA ASN A 63 -2.17 -5.59 3.92
C ASN A 63 -2.53 -4.60 2.78
N ALA A 64 -1.73 -3.55 2.59
CA ALA A 64 -1.90 -2.61 1.48
C ALA A 64 -1.68 -3.29 0.12
N LEU A 65 -0.69 -4.16 -0.01
CA LEU A 65 -0.38 -4.91 -1.24
C LEU A 65 -1.50 -5.88 -1.61
N GLN A 66 -2.08 -6.56 -0.62
CA GLN A 66 -3.23 -7.45 -0.84
C GLN A 66 -4.45 -6.69 -1.38
N SER A 67 -4.66 -5.45 -0.93
CA SER A 67 -5.71 -4.57 -1.45
C SER A 67 -5.37 -3.99 -2.84
N ASN A 68 -4.11 -3.62 -3.06
CA ASN A 68 -3.62 -3.09 -4.33
C ASN A 68 -2.10 -3.27 -4.45
N GLY A 69 -1.64 -4.18 -5.31
CA GLY A 69 -0.21 -4.44 -5.51
C GLY A 69 0.63 -3.20 -5.85
N ARG A 70 0.04 -2.17 -6.50
CA ARG A 70 0.73 -0.91 -6.80
C ARG A 70 1.05 -0.07 -5.56
N ALA A 71 0.52 -0.43 -4.38
CA ALA A 71 0.85 0.20 -3.12
C ALA A 71 2.33 0.02 -2.74
N LEU A 72 3.05 -0.95 -3.32
CA LEU A 72 4.48 -1.18 -3.11
C LEU A 72 5.31 0.09 -3.32
N LYS A 73 4.89 0.95 -4.27
CA LYS A 73 5.57 2.22 -4.56
C LYS A 73 5.66 3.18 -3.38
N TYR A 74 4.74 3.06 -2.41
CA TYR A 74 4.66 3.90 -1.23
C TYR A 74 5.38 3.32 -0.01
N ALA A 75 5.68 2.02 -0.04
CA ALA A 75 6.48 1.38 0.99
C ALA A 75 7.88 2.04 1.06
N SER A 76 8.52 1.91 2.23
CA SER A 76 9.90 2.34 2.39
C SER A 76 10.83 1.63 1.41
N GLU A 77 11.95 2.27 1.09
CA GLU A 77 12.92 1.74 0.14
C GLU A 77 13.39 0.32 0.51
N GLY A 78 13.67 0.06 1.78
CA GLY A 78 14.06 -1.26 2.27
C GLY A 78 12.96 -2.32 2.08
N LEU A 79 11.68 -1.96 2.22
CA LEU A 79 10.59 -2.89 1.97
C LEU A 79 10.32 -3.12 0.47
N ARG A 80 10.73 -2.21 -0.41
CA ARG A 80 10.69 -2.45 -1.87
C ARG A 80 11.79 -3.40 -2.36
N GLN A 81 12.79 -3.68 -1.50
CA GLN A 81 13.82 -4.70 -1.69
C GLN A 81 13.44 -6.04 -1.03
N ASP A 82 12.33 -6.10 -0.29
CA ASP A 82 11.84 -7.36 0.30
C ASP A 82 11.22 -8.22 -0.80
N ARG A 83 11.86 -9.35 -1.07
CA ARG A 83 11.46 -10.29 -2.12
C ARG A 83 10.06 -10.86 -1.89
N ASP A 84 9.67 -11.15 -0.65
CA ASP A 84 8.34 -11.69 -0.34
C ASP A 84 7.27 -10.64 -0.62
N LEU A 85 7.51 -9.38 -0.20
CA LEU A 85 6.58 -8.29 -0.48
C LEU A 85 6.49 -8.00 -1.99
N ALA A 86 7.60 -8.09 -2.73
CA ALA A 86 7.56 -7.96 -4.18
C ALA A 86 6.71 -9.07 -4.83
N LEU A 87 6.87 -10.33 -4.40
CA LEU A 87 6.04 -11.44 -4.86
C LEU A 87 4.55 -11.24 -4.52
N GLU A 88 4.25 -10.79 -3.30
CA GLU A 88 2.87 -10.45 -2.89
C GLU A 88 2.30 -9.33 -3.77
N ALA A 89 3.08 -8.28 -4.06
CA ALA A 89 2.67 -7.17 -4.89
C ALA A 89 2.37 -7.58 -6.33
N VAL A 90 3.25 -8.37 -6.96
CA VAL A 90 3.09 -8.79 -8.36
C VAL A 90 1.98 -9.83 -8.53
N ARG A 91 1.72 -10.66 -7.52
CA ARG A 91 0.53 -11.55 -7.49
C ARG A 91 -0.78 -10.76 -7.44
N SER A 92 -0.80 -9.64 -6.73
CA SER A 92 -1.96 -8.75 -6.70
C SER A 92 -2.12 -7.97 -8.01
N ASN A 93 -1.01 -7.50 -8.59
CA ASN A 93 -0.99 -6.77 -9.86
C ASN A 93 0.39 -6.91 -10.50
N GLY A 94 0.49 -7.59 -11.66
CA GLY A 94 1.78 -7.82 -12.31
C GLY A 94 2.56 -6.55 -12.65
N SER A 95 1.87 -5.42 -12.88
CA SER A 95 2.53 -4.12 -13.11
C SER A 95 3.21 -3.55 -11.86
N ALA A 96 2.96 -4.09 -10.66
CA ALA A 96 3.63 -3.66 -9.43
C ALA A 96 5.15 -3.91 -9.43
N LEU A 97 5.64 -4.77 -10.35
CA LEU A 97 7.06 -5.01 -10.56
C LEU A 97 7.85 -3.71 -10.82
N GLU A 98 7.23 -2.72 -11.47
CA GLU A 98 7.87 -1.42 -11.74
C GLU A 98 8.34 -0.68 -10.48
N PHE A 99 7.79 -1.06 -9.31
CA PHE A 99 8.06 -0.43 -8.02
C PHE A 99 8.97 -1.24 -7.11
N ALA A 100 9.32 -2.47 -7.48
CA ALA A 100 10.33 -3.24 -6.77
C ALA A 100 11.73 -2.64 -7.01
N SER A 101 12.69 -3.06 -6.20
CA SER A 101 14.10 -2.70 -6.40
C SER A 101 14.62 -3.18 -7.76
N ASP A 102 15.68 -2.54 -8.27
CA ASP A 102 16.27 -2.93 -9.55
C ASP A 102 16.75 -4.39 -9.56
N GLU A 103 17.25 -4.90 -8.42
CA GLU A 103 17.61 -6.31 -8.27
C GLU A 103 16.40 -7.23 -8.48
N LEU A 104 15.28 -6.96 -7.80
CA LEU A 104 14.07 -7.78 -7.89
C LEU A 104 13.37 -7.66 -9.25
N ARG A 105 13.55 -6.54 -9.95
CA ARG A 105 13.09 -6.38 -11.34
C ARG A 105 13.83 -7.27 -12.34
N HIS A 106 14.97 -7.85 -11.94
CA HIS A 106 15.72 -8.85 -12.69
C HIS A 106 15.71 -10.23 -12.03
N ASP A 107 15.04 -10.39 -10.87
CA ASP A 107 14.82 -11.70 -10.25
C ASP A 107 13.88 -12.52 -11.14
N ARG A 108 14.37 -13.65 -11.62
CA ARG A 108 13.68 -14.51 -12.57
C ARG A 108 12.29 -14.91 -12.08
N ASP A 109 12.15 -15.29 -10.81
CA ASP A 109 10.87 -15.80 -10.30
C ASP A 109 9.88 -14.66 -10.11
N VAL A 110 10.34 -13.50 -9.62
CA VAL A 110 9.49 -12.32 -9.45
C VAL A 110 9.00 -11.81 -10.81
N VAL A 111 9.88 -11.78 -11.82
CA VAL A 111 9.51 -11.37 -13.19
C VAL A 111 8.52 -12.36 -13.82
N LEU A 112 8.74 -13.67 -13.66
CA LEU A 112 7.82 -14.68 -14.18
C LEU A 112 6.43 -14.58 -13.54
N GLU A 113 6.37 -14.41 -12.22
CA GLU A 113 5.12 -14.19 -11.49
C GLU A 113 4.42 -12.91 -11.96
N ALA A 114 5.16 -11.82 -12.18
CA ALA A 114 4.61 -10.56 -12.70
C ALA A 114 4.01 -10.70 -14.10
N VAL A 115 4.66 -11.43 -15.01
CA VAL A 115 4.15 -11.68 -16.36
C VAL A 115 2.85 -12.47 -16.33
N GLN A 116 2.78 -13.50 -15.48
CA GLN A 116 1.57 -14.32 -15.32
C GLN A 116 0.36 -13.50 -14.84
N ASN A 117 0.59 -12.57 -13.90
CA ASN A 117 -0.44 -11.73 -13.28
C ASN A 117 -0.68 -10.39 -14.01
N ASN A 118 -0.04 -10.14 -15.16
CA ASN A 118 -0.35 -9.01 -16.04
C ASN A 118 -1.09 -9.45 -17.32
N ALA A 119 -0.87 -10.68 -17.78
CA ALA A 119 -1.54 -11.25 -18.95
C ALA A 119 -3.01 -11.66 -18.71
N SER A 120 -3.46 -11.61 -17.45
CA SER A 120 -4.78 -12.01 -17.00
C SER A 120 -5.76 -10.83 -16.79
N ALA A 121 -5.34 -9.60 -17.13
CA ALA A 121 -6.12 -8.37 -17.00
C ALA A 121 -6.68 -7.87 -18.34
#